data_AF-X1KA02-F1
#
_entry.id   AF-X1KA02-F1
#
_cell.length_a   1.000
_cell.length_b   1.000
_cell.length_c   1.000
_cell.angle_alpha   90.00
_cell.angle_beta   90.00
_cell.angle_gamma   90.00
#
_symmetry.space_group_name_H-M   'P 1'
#
loop_
_entity.id
_entity.type
_entity.pdbx_description
1 polymer ?
#
loop_
_entity_poly.entity_id
_entity_poly.type
_entity_poly.pdbx_seq_one_letter_code
_entity_poly.pdbx_strand_id
1 'polypeptide(L)'
;MFIEGVKQSYGDKASFKYFSETEFNQYSFEVPNLVKDLVQKEIKLIEEHKGWEYSPIFIYQEDYSQYVPRGHYTKSEKLKNYFKAIMWYGRITALIEGSPLLSPGESICTGDVGGIVSEYDARIQTLQAFLLANQFSQSQDLQEKWNRIYAITSFLVGFSDDLGPNEYSEVLKKLFKDEINPQKIEENYLELKETILDFPYSPKIYSGLGACELLMPCPPLSEKEIQALKSQAKELLGKTKGFRLMGQRFTLDSWLFSEIVSPYSGEYAGPKPPLPTGKKPFTFTWDDIYAEYRKDRPFTWIKTEVKACPPPAAREVRGFPRGLDLMALLGFGRAKEILENSGDTEYSDYEKKFSELKKEVDSLSKRDWFKNLYLNWLYVLKSLWNDFGYGYPTFMQTQAWQDKELNTALASWTELRHDTLLYVKQSYTMAEMGGMFQPPVVGYVEPVPEFYARLLALTKMTERGFKSLIPQQELEKLMIEAGLNRFAEILSKLLDISKKELENIP
;
A
#
# COMPACT_ATOMS: atom_id res chain seq x y z
N MET A 1 -19.71 -19.78 -17.76
CA MET A 1 -19.94 -21.13 -17.18
C MET A 1 -19.90 -21.16 -15.64
N PHE A 2 -19.55 -20.08 -14.92
CA PHE A 2 -19.51 -20.04 -13.44
C PHE A 2 -20.85 -19.66 -12.75
N ILE A 3 -21.89 -19.28 -13.51
CA ILE A 3 -23.14 -18.74 -12.94
C ILE A 3 -24.21 -19.83 -12.70
N GLU A 4 -24.23 -20.91 -13.49
CA GLU A 4 -25.26 -21.96 -13.38
C GLU A 4 -25.13 -22.82 -12.12
N GLY A 5 -23.90 -23.20 -11.73
CA GLY A 5 -23.67 -23.99 -10.52
C GLY A 5 -24.00 -23.26 -9.21
N VAL A 6 -23.98 -21.93 -9.22
CA VAL A 6 -24.27 -21.10 -8.03
C VAL A 6 -25.79 -20.93 -7.83
N LYS A 7 -26.58 -20.85 -8.89
CA LYS A 7 -28.05 -20.83 -8.79
C LYS A 7 -28.60 -22.14 -8.23
N GLN A 8 -27.97 -23.27 -8.57
CA GLN A 8 -28.36 -24.60 -8.11
C GLN A 8 -28.26 -24.75 -6.58
N SER A 9 -27.32 -24.05 -5.94
CA SER A 9 -27.08 -24.18 -4.49
C SER A 9 -27.85 -23.17 -3.63
N TYR A 10 -28.24 -22.01 -4.19
CA TYR A 10 -28.76 -20.87 -3.40
C TYR A 10 -30.15 -20.35 -3.83
N GLY A 11 -30.72 -20.83 -4.94
CA GLY A 11 -32.07 -20.50 -5.40
C GLY A 11 -32.25 -19.07 -5.95
N ASP A 12 -33.37 -18.82 -6.63
CA ASP A 12 -33.67 -17.54 -7.31
C ASP A 12 -33.99 -16.36 -6.37
N LYS A 13 -33.94 -16.56 -5.04
CA LYS A 13 -34.27 -15.55 -4.01
C LYS A 13 -33.12 -15.16 -3.08
N ALA A 14 -31.91 -15.68 -3.26
CA ALA A 14 -30.76 -15.24 -2.47
C ALA A 14 -30.38 -13.80 -2.87
N SER A 15 -30.91 -12.82 -2.14
CA SER A 15 -30.40 -11.45 -2.25
C SER A 15 -29.02 -11.40 -1.59
N PHE A 16 -27.98 -11.67 -2.36
CA PHE A 16 -26.58 -11.46 -1.93
C PHE A 16 -26.30 -10.01 -1.53
N LYS A 17 -27.22 -9.09 -1.83
CA LYS A 17 -27.09 -7.68 -1.48
C LYS A 17 -27.16 -7.46 0.03
N TYR A 18 -27.96 -8.23 0.77
CA TYR A 18 -28.22 -8.03 2.20
C TYR A 18 -27.81 -9.24 3.05
N PHE A 19 -27.69 -9.06 4.36
CA PHE A 19 -27.55 -10.19 5.29
C PHE A 19 -28.82 -11.04 5.29
N SER A 20 -28.65 -12.35 5.32
CA SER A 20 -29.75 -13.26 5.68
C SER A 20 -30.10 -13.12 7.16
N GLU A 21 -31.29 -13.56 7.56
CA GLU A 21 -31.72 -13.56 8.97
C GLU A 21 -30.75 -14.38 9.85
N THR A 22 -30.28 -15.53 9.34
CA THR A 22 -29.27 -16.35 10.02
C THR A 22 -27.96 -15.60 10.22
N GLU A 23 -27.48 -14.87 9.20
CA GLU A 23 -26.26 -14.06 9.32
C GLU A 23 -26.45 -12.89 10.28
N PHE A 24 -27.62 -12.25 10.30
CA PHE A 24 -27.90 -11.15 11.22
C PHE A 24 -27.86 -11.62 12.68
N ASN A 25 -28.45 -12.79 12.96
CA ASN A 25 -28.40 -13.41 14.29
C ASN A 25 -27.00 -13.92 14.65
N GLN A 26 -26.21 -14.35 13.67
CA GLN A 26 -24.83 -14.80 13.89
C GLN A 26 -23.87 -13.62 14.15
N TYR A 27 -24.02 -12.51 13.43
CA TYR A 27 -23.13 -11.36 13.46
C TYR A 27 -23.72 -10.18 14.27
N SER A 28 -24.45 -10.48 15.35
CA SER A 28 -24.96 -9.48 16.27
C SER A 28 -23.95 -9.17 17.38
N PHE A 29 -23.74 -7.90 17.68
CA PHE A 29 -22.91 -7.46 18.80
C PHE A 29 -23.59 -6.31 19.54
N GLU A 30 -23.69 -6.41 20.86
CA GLU A 30 -24.19 -5.33 21.71
C GLU A 30 -23.01 -4.52 22.24
N VAL A 31 -22.96 -3.23 21.86
CA VAL A 31 -21.92 -2.33 22.33
C VAL A 31 -22.14 -2.00 23.81
N PRO A 32 -21.15 -2.22 24.69
CA PRO A 32 -21.28 -1.89 26.11
C PRO A 32 -21.63 -0.41 26.33
N ASN A 33 -22.56 -0.14 27.26
CA ASN A 33 -23.06 1.21 27.54
C ASN A 33 -21.94 2.23 27.84
N LEU A 34 -20.86 1.78 28.49
CA LEU A 34 -19.70 2.62 28.84
C LEU A 34 -19.03 3.26 27.61
N VAL A 35 -19.01 2.59 26.46
CA VAL A 35 -18.30 3.03 25.25
C VAL A 35 -19.24 3.32 24.08
N LYS A 36 -20.56 3.17 24.28
CA LYS A 36 -21.57 3.25 23.23
C LYS A 36 -21.51 4.56 22.44
N ASP A 37 -21.39 5.68 23.14
CA ASP A 37 -21.35 7.00 22.49
C ASP A 37 -20.08 7.20 21.64
N LEU A 38 -18.93 6.71 22.10
CA LEU A 38 -17.67 6.78 21.34
C LEU A 38 -17.75 5.93 20.07
N VAL A 39 -18.22 4.69 20.21
CA VAL A 39 -18.38 3.75 19.09
C VAL A 39 -19.38 4.28 18.06
N GLN A 40 -20.52 4.85 18.50
CA GLN A 40 -21.50 5.42 17.57
C GLN A 40 -20.95 6.61 16.80
N LYS A 41 -20.16 7.48 17.43
CA LYS A 41 -19.49 8.60 16.76
C LYS A 41 -18.47 8.11 15.73
N GLU A 42 -17.65 7.13 16.10
CA GLU A 42 -16.66 6.52 15.18
C GLU A 42 -17.36 5.90 13.97
N ILE A 43 -18.38 5.07 14.19
CA ILE A 43 -19.16 4.43 13.11
C ILE A 43 -19.77 5.50 12.20
N LYS A 44 -20.32 6.58 12.76
CA LYS A 44 -20.90 7.66 11.96
C LYS A 44 -19.88 8.27 11.00
N LEU A 45 -18.65 8.52 11.46
CA LEU A 45 -17.57 9.03 10.60
C LEU A 45 -17.21 8.03 9.49
N ILE A 46 -17.12 6.75 9.85
CA ILE A 46 -16.87 5.65 8.90
C ILE A 46 -17.96 5.56 7.84
N GLU A 47 -19.24 5.70 8.18
CA GLU A 47 -20.35 5.62 7.19
C GLU A 47 -20.50 6.90 6.36
N GLU A 48 -20.12 8.07 6.89
CA GLU A 48 -20.21 9.33 6.16
C GLU A 48 -19.10 9.52 5.12
N HIS A 49 -17.95 8.85 5.30
CA HIS A 49 -16.81 8.87 4.39
C HIS A 49 -16.22 10.26 4.10
N LYS A 50 -16.33 11.21 5.05
CA LYS A 50 -15.95 12.61 4.86
C LYS A 50 -14.49 12.87 5.24
N GLY A 51 -13.56 12.52 4.34
CA GLY A 51 -12.16 12.97 4.38
C GLY A 51 -11.49 12.93 5.76
N TRP A 52 -10.64 13.90 6.05
CA TRP A 52 -9.93 14.00 7.34
C TRP A 52 -10.83 14.50 8.48
N GLU A 53 -10.90 13.74 9.56
CA GLU A 53 -11.54 14.15 10.83
C GLU A 53 -10.86 13.45 12.02
N TYR A 54 -10.97 14.03 13.21
CA TYR A 54 -10.45 13.44 14.45
C TYR A 54 -11.25 12.20 14.87
N SER A 55 -10.56 11.09 15.14
CA SER A 55 -11.19 9.90 15.70
C SER A 55 -11.63 10.16 17.15
N PRO A 56 -12.91 9.94 17.50
CA PRO A 56 -13.37 10.00 18.89
C PRO A 56 -12.70 8.95 19.79
N ILE A 57 -12.13 7.88 19.22
CA ILE A 57 -11.48 6.81 19.99
C ILE A 57 -9.96 7.03 20.07
N PHE A 58 -9.32 7.45 18.97
CA PHE A 58 -7.86 7.51 18.86
C PHE A 58 -7.28 8.92 18.91
N ILE A 59 -8.12 9.95 19.00
CA ILE A 59 -7.79 11.37 19.18
C ILE A 59 -7.11 12.02 17.98
N TYR A 60 -6.36 11.29 17.16
CA TYR A 60 -5.72 11.83 15.95
C TYR A 60 -6.64 11.83 14.72
N GLN A 61 -6.23 12.59 13.70
CA GLN A 61 -6.95 12.65 12.42
C GLN A 61 -6.80 11.36 11.61
N GLU A 62 -7.92 10.88 11.08
CA GLU A 62 -8.02 9.76 10.16
C GLU A 62 -8.74 10.20 8.88
N ASP A 63 -8.33 9.65 7.75
CA ASP A 63 -8.99 9.88 6.47
C ASP A 63 -10.16 8.91 6.26
N TYR A 64 -11.36 9.34 6.63
CA TYR A 64 -12.58 8.56 6.49
C TYR A 64 -13.02 8.32 5.04
N SER A 65 -12.43 9.02 4.05
CA SER A 65 -12.69 8.73 2.63
C SER A 65 -12.17 7.35 2.18
N GLN A 66 -11.28 6.75 2.99
CA GLN A 66 -10.71 5.43 2.73
C GLN A 66 -11.71 4.29 2.98
N TYR A 67 -12.80 4.54 3.72
CA TYR A 67 -13.76 3.51 4.10
C TYR A 67 -14.84 3.27 3.04
N VAL A 68 -14.84 4.03 1.93
CA VAL A 68 -15.76 3.84 0.81
C VAL A 68 -15.49 2.48 0.14
N PRO A 69 -16.42 1.51 0.19
CA PRO A 69 -16.24 0.22 -0.47
C PRO A 69 -16.19 0.36 -2.00
N ARG A 70 -15.27 -0.35 -2.67
CA ARG A 70 -15.03 -0.24 -4.12
C ARG A 70 -14.96 -1.60 -4.80
N GLY A 71 -15.21 -1.62 -6.11
CA GLY A 71 -15.04 -2.81 -6.97
C GLY A 71 -15.80 -4.04 -6.47
N HIS A 72 -15.09 -5.17 -6.31
CA HIS A 72 -15.65 -6.43 -5.82
C HIS A 72 -16.42 -6.29 -4.50
N TYR A 73 -15.96 -5.41 -3.60
CA TYR A 73 -16.52 -5.30 -2.25
C TYR A 73 -17.91 -4.65 -2.21
N THR A 74 -18.35 -4.04 -3.31
CA THR A 74 -19.70 -3.43 -3.42
C THR A 74 -20.82 -4.45 -3.64
N LYS A 75 -20.47 -5.72 -3.89
CA LYS A 75 -21.43 -6.77 -4.30
C LYS A 75 -22.38 -7.26 -3.20
N SER A 76 -22.06 -7.07 -1.92
CA SER A 76 -22.88 -7.50 -0.78
C SER A 76 -22.63 -6.66 0.48
N GLU A 77 -23.61 -6.55 1.38
CA GLU A 77 -23.39 -5.92 2.70
C GLU A 77 -22.28 -6.62 3.50
N LYS A 78 -22.17 -7.95 3.38
CA LYS A 78 -21.07 -8.71 4.01
C LYS A 78 -19.69 -8.26 3.52
N LEU A 79 -19.52 -8.09 2.21
CA LEU A 79 -18.26 -7.65 1.63
C LEU A 79 -17.96 -6.17 1.93
N LYS A 80 -18.99 -5.32 2.01
CA LYS A 80 -18.82 -3.92 2.46
C LYS A 80 -18.37 -3.85 3.92
N ASN A 81 -18.98 -4.64 4.80
CA ASN A 81 -18.59 -4.70 6.20
C ASN A 81 -17.18 -5.27 6.37
N TYR A 82 -16.83 -6.32 5.61
CA TYR A 82 -15.47 -6.85 5.56
C TYR A 82 -14.46 -5.79 5.11
N PHE A 83 -14.77 -5.04 4.05
CA PHE A 83 -13.91 -3.95 3.56
C PHE A 83 -13.67 -2.90 4.65
N LYS A 84 -14.74 -2.35 5.24
CA LYS A 84 -14.65 -1.33 6.30
C LYS A 84 -13.85 -1.83 7.50
N ALA A 85 -14.09 -3.06 7.96
CA ALA A 85 -13.39 -3.64 9.10
C ALA A 85 -11.89 -3.83 8.84
N ILE A 86 -11.53 -4.40 7.68
CA ILE A 86 -10.11 -4.62 7.34
C ILE A 86 -9.39 -3.30 7.08
N MET A 87 -10.05 -2.32 6.45
CA MET A 87 -9.51 -0.96 6.32
C MET A 87 -9.24 -0.33 7.68
N TRP A 88 -10.20 -0.40 8.62
CA TRP A 88 -10.04 0.13 9.97
C TRP A 88 -8.87 -0.53 10.71
N TYR A 89 -8.84 -1.87 10.77
CA TYR A 89 -7.76 -2.61 11.44
C TYR A 89 -6.38 -2.46 10.78
N GLY A 90 -6.33 -2.11 9.50
CA GLY A 90 -5.09 -1.90 8.77
C GLY A 90 -4.51 -0.48 8.91
N ARG A 91 -5.35 0.50 9.24
CA ARG A 91 -4.97 1.92 9.28
C ARG A 91 -4.85 2.46 10.70
N ILE A 92 -5.77 2.07 11.58
CA ILE A 92 -5.81 2.53 12.96
C ILE A 92 -4.63 1.93 13.73
N THR A 93 -3.88 2.82 14.37
CA THR A 93 -2.68 2.49 15.15
C THR A 93 -2.86 2.94 16.58
N ALA A 94 -2.58 2.05 17.53
CA ALA A 94 -2.39 2.43 18.92
C ALA A 94 -0.91 2.86 19.09
N LEU A 95 -0.69 4.17 19.20
CA LEU A 95 0.65 4.78 19.21
C LEU A 95 1.40 4.47 20.51
N ILE A 96 2.71 4.22 20.38
CA ILE A 96 3.57 3.92 21.55
C ILE A 96 4.10 5.20 22.20
N GLU A 97 4.52 6.16 21.38
CA GLU A 97 5.04 7.44 21.86
C GLU A 97 3.98 8.54 21.74
N GLY A 98 3.93 9.39 22.77
CA GLY A 98 3.17 10.63 22.75
C GLY A 98 4.09 11.84 22.91
N SER A 99 3.52 13.01 22.75
CA SER A 99 4.18 14.29 22.91
C SER A 99 4.03 14.81 24.34
N PRO A 100 5.10 15.29 24.99
CA PRO A 100 5.01 16.02 26.26
C PRO A 100 4.49 17.46 26.08
N LEU A 101 4.37 17.95 24.84
CA LEU A 101 3.89 19.29 24.50
C LEU A 101 2.37 19.34 24.29
N LEU A 102 1.70 18.19 24.22
CA LEU A 102 0.26 18.08 24.03
C LEU A 102 -0.44 17.71 25.34
N SER A 103 -1.58 18.33 25.59
CA SER A 103 -2.46 17.98 26.70
C SER A 103 -3.34 16.77 26.37
N PRO A 104 -3.87 16.04 27.37
CA PRO A 104 -4.81 14.94 27.13
C PRO A 104 -5.97 15.34 26.21
N GLY A 105 -6.23 14.53 25.19
CA GLY A 105 -7.25 14.78 24.17
C GLY A 105 -6.82 15.72 23.04
N GLU A 106 -5.59 16.23 23.05
CA GLU A 106 -5.03 17.01 21.94
C GLU A 106 -4.28 16.10 20.96
N SER A 107 -4.41 16.40 19.67
CA SER A 107 -3.61 15.78 18.61
C SER A 107 -3.19 16.81 17.57
N ILE A 108 -1.89 16.82 17.31
CA ILE A 108 -1.27 17.60 16.24
C ILE A 108 -0.12 16.74 15.68
N CYS A 109 -0.07 16.53 14.37
CA CYS A 109 1.09 15.93 13.73
C CYS A 109 1.85 16.97 12.89
N THR A 110 2.83 17.61 13.52
CA THR A 110 3.74 18.54 12.84
C THR A 110 5.16 18.38 13.38
N GLY A 111 6.13 18.80 12.57
CA GLY A 111 7.54 18.62 12.87
C GLY A 111 8.07 19.61 13.91
N ASP A 112 7.95 19.25 15.19
CA ASP A 112 8.51 19.90 16.40
C ASP A 112 7.73 19.51 17.67
N VAL A 113 6.52 18.94 17.51
CA VAL A 113 5.66 18.53 18.63
C VAL A 113 6.16 17.24 19.30
N GLY A 114 7.02 16.43 18.68
CA GLY A 114 7.65 15.25 19.29
C GLY A 114 6.74 14.01 19.44
N GLY A 115 5.47 14.11 19.05
CA GLY A 115 4.48 13.03 19.04
C GLY A 115 3.15 13.50 18.40
N ILE A 116 2.26 12.57 18.10
CA ILE A 116 1.00 12.83 17.35
C ILE A 116 -0.18 13.09 18.30
N VAL A 117 -0.15 12.44 19.46
CA VAL A 117 -1.08 12.58 20.58
C VAL A 117 -0.30 12.87 21.85
N SER A 118 -0.96 13.23 22.96
CA SER A 118 -0.28 13.43 24.24
C SER A 118 0.37 12.15 24.80
N GLU A 119 1.35 12.28 25.70
CA GLU A 119 1.90 11.13 26.44
C GLU A 119 0.84 10.36 27.23
N TYR A 120 -0.19 11.06 27.72
CA TYR A 120 -1.32 10.46 28.42
C TYR A 120 -2.13 9.55 27.48
N ASP A 121 -2.46 10.04 26.28
CA ASP A 121 -3.24 9.28 25.31
C ASP A 121 -2.44 8.13 24.71
N ALA A 122 -1.15 8.33 24.41
CA ALA A 122 -0.25 7.26 23.95
C ALA A 122 -0.09 6.16 25.02
N ARG A 123 -0.04 6.52 26.31
CA ARG A 123 -0.05 5.54 27.41
C ARG A 123 -1.30 4.68 27.38
N ILE A 124 -2.49 5.29 27.23
CA ILE A 124 -3.75 4.55 27.13
C ILE A 124 -3.73 3.60 25.93
N GLN A 125 -3.34 4.10 24.76
CA GLN A 125 -3.28 3.32 23.52
C GLN A 125 -2.31 2.14 23.63
N THR A 126 -1.12 2.36 24.22
CA THR A 126 -0.11 1.31 24.46
C THR A 126 -0.64 0.24 25.40
N LEU A 127 -1.27 0.63 26.51
CA LEU A 127 -1.86 -0.31 27.47
C LEU A 127 -3.00 -1.12 26.83
N GLN A 128 -3.86 -0.49 26.03
CA GLN A 128 -4.90 -1.19 25.27
C GLN A 128 -4.31 -2.25 24.33
N ALA A 129 -3.24 -1.93 23.61
CA ALA A 129 -2.55 -2.88 22.75
C ALA A 129 -2.00 -4.09 23.54
N PHE A 130 -1.39 -3.86 24.70
CA PHE A 130 -0.92 -4.96 25.56
C PHE A 130 -2.07 -5.80 26.13
N LEU A 131 -3.20 -5.19 26.49
CA LEU A 131 -4.38 -5.94 26.95
C LEU A 131 -4.94 -6.83 25.84
N LEU A 132 -5.04 -6.32 24.60
CA LEU A 132 -5.45 -7.10 23.43
C LEU A 132 -4.47 -8.23 23.15
N ALA A 133 -3.17 -7.95 23.17
CA ALA A 133 -2.13 -8.95 22.95
C ALA A 133 -2.10 -10.02 24.05
N ASN A 134 -2.41 -9.66 25.31
CA ASN A 134 -2.52 -10.63 26.39
C ASN A 134 -3.69 -11.60 26.12
N GLN A 135 -4.88 -11.08 25.81
CA GLN A 135 -6.05 -11.90 25.47
C GLN A 135 -5.79 -12.79 24.25
N PHE A 136 -5.15 -12.24 23.23
CA PHE A 136 -4.70 -12.99 22.06
C PHE A 136 -3.76 -14.14 22.44
N SER A 137 -2.74 -13.89 23.26
CA SER A 137 -1.75 -14.89 23.66
C SER A 137 -2.33 -16.05 24.49
N GLN A 138 -3.43 -15.80 25.20
CA GLN A 138 -4.09 -16.78 26.06
C GLN A 138 -5.07 -17.69 25.32
N SER A 139 -5.47 -17.34 24.09
CA SER A 139 -6.43 -18.12 23.31
C SER A 139 -5.79 -18.72 22.06
N GLN A 140 -5.67 -20.06 22.04
CA GLN A 140 -5.18 -20.78 20.88
C GLN A 140 -6.12 -20.61 19.66
N ASP A 141 -7.44 -20.63 19.88
CA ASP A 141 -8.43 -20.43 18.81
C ASP A 141 -8.31 -19.05 18.14
N LEU A 142 -8.09 -17.98 18.91
CA LEU A 142 -7.87 -16.64 18.36
C LEU A 142 -6.56 -16.57 17.56
N GLN A 143 -5.48 -17.16 18.09
CA GLN A 143 -4.19 -17.24 17.41
C GLN A 143 -4.31 -17.99 16.08
N GLU A 144 -4.99 -19.14 16.05
CA GLU A 144 -5.18 -19.93 14.84
C GLU A 144 -5.98 -19.16 13.77
N LYS A 145 -7.08 -18.50 14.18
CA LYS A 145 -7.91 -17.69 13.26
C LYS A 145 -7.14 -16.51 12.69
N TRP A 146 -6.46 -15.74 13.54
CA TRP A 146 -5.67 -14.60 13.10
C TRP A 146 -4.50 -15.04 12.22
N ASN A 147 -3.75 -16.07 12.63
CA ASN A 147 -2.62 -16.60 11.86
C ASN A 147 -3.06 -17.10 10.48
N ARG A 148 -4.24 -17.72 10.35
CA ARG A 148 -4.77 -18.13 9.05
C ARG A 148 -4.98 -16.93 8.12
N ILE A 149 -5.62 -15.85 8.60
CA ILE A 149 -5.86 -14.64 7.81
C ILE A 149 -4.53 -13.96 7.47
N TYR A 150 -3.65 -13.82 8.47
CA TYR A 150 -2.37 -13.15 8.33
C TYR A 150 -1.44 -13.90 7.37
N ALA A 151 -1.29 -15.23 7.52
CA ALA A 151 -0.41 -16.03 6.66
C ALA A 151 -0.85 -16.01 5.19
N ILE A 152 -2.16 -16.10 4.91
CA ILE A 152 -2.68 -16.01 3.52
C ILE A 152 -2.37 -14.64 2.94
N THR A 153 -2.70 -13.56 3.65
CA THR A 153 -2.47 -12.19 3.14
C THR A 153 -0.98 -11.86 3.03
N SER A 154 -0.13 -12.38 3.92
CA SER A 154 1.33 -12.23 3.84
C SER A 154 1.95 -13.03 2.70
N PHE A 155 1.41 -14.20 2.38
CA PHE A 155 1.82 -14.95 1.20
C PHE A 155 1.49 -14.22 -0.11
N LEU A 156 0.30 -13.60 -0.17
CA LEU A 156 -0.13 -12.82 -1.34
C LEU A 156 0.69 -11.54 -1.54
N VAL A 157 0.80 -10.74 -0.48
CA VAL A 157 1.23 -9.33 -0.60
C VAL A 157 2.57 -9.06 0.10
N GLY A 158 2.80 -9.74 1.23
CA GLY A 158 3.96 -9.52 2.09
C GLY A 158 3.60 -9.24 3.54
N PHE A 159 4.61 -9.19 4.40
CA PHE A 159 4.43 -8.86 5.81
C PHE A 159 4.11 -7.38 6.01
N SER A 160 3.44 -7.07 7.11
CA SER A 160 3.37 -5.69 7.59
C SER A 160 4.70 -5.32 8.24
N ASP A 161 5.07 -4.04 8.12
CA ASP A 161 6.16 -3.40 8.84
C ASP A 161 5.67 -2.65 10.10
N ASP A 162 4.39 -2.80 10.44
CA ASP A 162 3.79 -2.33 11.70
C ASP A 162 3.91 -3.42 12.78
N LEU A 163 3.86 -3.02 14.06
CA LEU A 163 3.82 -3.97 15.18
C LEU A 163 2.39 -4.49 15.38
N GLY A 164 2.25 -5.73 15.81
CA GLY A 164 0.95 -6.38 15.97
C GLY A 164 0.86 -7.29 17.20
N PRO A 165 -0.13 -8.20 17.22
CA PRO A 165 -0.37 -9.09 18.36
C PRO A 165 0.83 -9.92 18.76
N ASN A 166 1.58 -10.45 17.79
CA ASN A 166 2.71 -11.34 18.06
C ASN A 166 3.85 -10.63 18.79
N GLU A 167 4.24 -9.44 18.34
CA GLU A 167 5.35 -8.68 18.94
C GLU A 167 5.01 -8.25 20.37
N TYR A 168 3.80 -7.73 20.58
CA TYR A 168 3.33 -7.34 21.91
C TYR A 168 3.20 -8.57 22.83
N SER A 169 2.74 -9.71 22.32
CA SER A 169 2.72 -10.97 23.08
C SER A 169 4.12 -11.47 23.43
N GLU A 170 5.11 -11.27 22.56
CA GLU A 170 6.51 -11.64 22.83
C GLU A 170 7.08 -10.79 23.98
N VAL A 171 6.83 -9.48 23.96
CA VAL A 171 7.24 -8.59 25.06
C VAL A 171 6.61 -9.02 26.39
N LEU A 172 5.30 -9.33 26.40
CA LEU A 172 4.61 -9.82 27.58
C LEU A 172 5.26 -11.09 28.15
N LYS A 173 5.57 -12.08 27.29
CA LYS A 173 6.21 -13.34 27.70
C LYS A 173 7.65 -13.14 28.20
N LYS A 174 8.35 -12.12 27.69
CA LYS A 174 9.71 -11.79 28.13
C LYS A 174 9.73 -11.18 29.53
N LEU A 175 8.78 -10.28 29.82
CA LEU A 175 8.75 -9.54 31.08
C LEU A 175 8.02 -10.29 32.21
N PHE A 176 6.99 -11.07 31.88
CA PHE A 176 6.20 -11.79 32.88
C PHE A 176 6.43 -13.29 32.80
N LYS A 177 6.73 -13.91 33.95
CA LYS A 177 6.88 -15.37 34.10
C LYS A 177 5.62 -16.05 34.65
N ASP A 178 4.76 -15.28 35.31
CA ASP A 178 3.53 -15.73 35.95
C ASP A 178 2.30 -15.19 35.19
N GLU A 179 1.10 -15.51 35.70
CA GLU A 179 -0.16 -15.02 35.15
C GLU A 179 -0.18 -13.48 35.04
N ILE A 180 -0.55 -13.01 33.84
CA ILE A 180 -0.62 -11.61 33.46
C ILE A 180 -2.04 -11.11 33.65
N ASN A 181 -2.21 -10.09 34.49
CA ASN A 181 -3.47 -9.40 34.70
C ASN A 181 -3.34 -7.90 34.33
N PRO A 182 -4.47 -7.18 34.17
CA PRO A 182 -4.44 -5.77 33.77
C PRO A 182 -3.62 -4.87 34.70
N GLN A 183 -3.65 -5.14 36.01
CA GLN A 183 -2.92 -4.34 37.00
C GLN A 183 -1.40 -4.47 36.82
N LYS A 184 -0.88 -5.69 36.60
CA LYS A 184 0.55 -5.91 36.31
C LYS A 184 0.99 -5.20 35.03
N ILE A 185 0.14 -5.19 34.00
CA ILE A 185 0.43 -4.49 32.74
C ILE A 185 0.54 -2.98 33.00
N GLU A 186 -0.37 -2.40 33.79
CA GLU A 186 -0.32 -0.98 34.13
C GLU A 186 0.90 -0.60 34.97
N GLU A 187 1.20 -1.40 36.02
CA GLU A 187 2.33 -1.16 36.92
C GLU A 187 3.69 -1.22 36.21
N ASN A 188 3.82 -2.04 35.16
CA ASN A 188 5.05 -2.22 34.38
C ASN A 188 5.03 -1.48 33.04
N TYR A 189 4.15 -0.49 32.87
CA TYR A 189 3.98 0.26 31.62
C TYR A 189 5.29 0.78 31.02
N LEU A 190 6.18 1.35 31.83
CA LEU A 190 7.43 1.95 31.33
C LEU A 190 8.35 0.88 30.72
N GLU A 191 8.55 -0.25 31.40
CA GLU A 191 9.39 -1.34 30.89
C GLU A 191 8.78 -1.98 29.63
N LEU A 192 7.45 -2.14 29.61
CA LEU A 192 6.71 -2.61 28.45
C LEU A 192 6.90 -1.69 27.24
N LYS A 193 6.74 -0.37 27.44
CA LYS A 193 6.91 0.66 26.42
C LYS A 193 8.33 0.65 25.86
N GLU A 194 9.36 0.68 26.71
CA GLU A 194 10.75 0.69 26.25
C GLU A 194 11.10 -0.59 25.47
N THR A 195 10.63 -1.75 25.96
CA THR A 195 10.89 -3.04 25.30
C THR A 195 10.23 -3.14 23.93
N ILE A 196 9.00 -2.64 23.77
CA ILE A 196 8.32 -2.67 22.46
C ILE A 196 8.87 -1.61 21.50
N LEU A 197 9.38 -0.48 21.99
CA LEU A 197 10.06 0.52 21.15
C LEU A 197 11.35 -0.02 20.53
N ASP A 198 12.09 -0.84 21.27
CA ASP A 198 13.35 -1.46 20.83
C ASP A 198 13.17 -2.57 19.78
N PHE A 199 11.93 -2.94 19.41
CA PHE A 199 11.72 -3.92 18.35
C PHE A 199 12.40 -3.49 17.04
N PRO A 200 13.06 -4.42 16.30
CA PRO A 200 14.10 -4.12 15.31
C PRO A 200 13.58 -3.52 13.99
N TYR A 201 12.28 -3.30 13.88
CA TYR A 201 11.67 -2.68 12.71
C TYR A 201 10.69 -1.59 13.10
N SER A 202 10.54 -0.66 12.16
CA SER A 202 9.67 0.51 12.25
C SER A 202 8.96 0.69 10.91
N PRO A 203 7.83 1.42 10.87
CA PRO A 203 7.15 1.74 9.64
C PRO A 203 8.11 2.38 8.63
N LYS A 204 8.09 1.88 7.40
CA LYS A 204 8.88 2.38 6.25
C LYS A 204 8.05 3.24 5.30
N ILE A 205 6.72 3.16 5.41
CA ILE A 205 5.77 3.87 4.57
C ILE A 205 4.80 4.61 5.49
N TYR A 206 4.69 5.93 5.28
CA TYR A 206 3.72 6.75 5.97
C TYR A 206 2.30 6.44 5.46
N SER A 207 1.41 5.99 6.35
CA SER A 207 0.06 5.54 5.98
C SER A 207 -1.01 6.65 6.04
N GLY A 208 -0.60 7.92 6.15
CA GLY A 208 -1.51 9.04 6.38
C GLY A 208 -1.97 9.21 7.82
N LEU A 209 -1.41 8.48 8.79
CA LEU A 209 -1.85 8.59 10.18
C LEU A 209 -1.66 10.02 10.72
N GLY A 210 -2.71 10.64 11.25
CA GLY A 210 -2.64 11.93 11.93
C GLY A 210 -2.49 13.15 11.01
N ALA A 211 -2.66 12.99 9.69
CA ALA A 211 -2.55 14.07 8.70
C ALA A 211 -1.27 14.93 8.85
N CYS A 212 -0.14 14.26 9.02
CA CYS A 212 1.14 14.87 9.36
C CYS A 212 1.59 15.91 8.33
N GLU A 213 1.88 17.11 8.84
CA GLU A 213 2.44 18.21 8.05
C GLU A 213 3.92 18.39 8.40
N LEU A 214 4.76 18.66 7.40
CA LEU A 214 6.15 19.05 7.65
C LEU A 214 6.19 20.52 8.07
N LEU A 215 7.03 20.86 9.06
CA LEU A 215 7.30 22.25 9.39
C LEU A 215 8.24 22.83 8.33
N MET A 216 7.67 23.61 7.43
CA MET A 216 8.36 24.10 6.24
C MET A 216 9.03 25.46 6.51
N PRO A 217 10.36 25.58 6.33
CA PRO A 217 11.03 26.88 6.32
C PRO A 217 10.58 27.74 5.14
N CYS A 218 10.77 29.06 5.25
CA CYS A 218 10.39 29.98 4.18
C CYS A 218 11.30 29.82 2.96
N PRO A 219 10.75 29.59 1.76
CA PRO A 219 11.54 29.47 0.55
C PRO A 219 12.17 30.82 0.15
N PRO A 220 13.30 30.81 -0.60
CA PRO A 220 13.99 29.64 -1.16
C PRO A 220 14.77 28.86 -0.09
N LEU A 221 14.80 27.53 -0.21
CA LEU A 221 15.46 26.68 0.78
C LEU A 221 16.94 26.48 0.46
N SER A 222 17.78 26.53 1.49
CA SER A 222 19.15 26.05 1.43
C SER A 222 19.20 24.52 1.41
N GLU A 223 20.32 23.96 0.94
CA GLU A 223 20.55 22.51 0.96
C GLU A 223 20.40 21.94 2.39
N LYS A 224 20.87 22.68 3.40
CA LYS A 224 20.74 22.29 4.81
C LYS A 224 19.27 22.18 5.24
N GLU A 225 18.42 23.11 4.82
CA GLU A 225 16.99 23.09 5.13
C GLU A 225 16.27 21.94 4.40
N ILE A 226 16.66 21.66 3.15
CA ILE A 226 16.15 20.50 2.41
C ILE A 226 16.51 19.19 3.14
N GLN A 227 17.76 19.03 3.61
CA GLN A 227 18.14 17.86 4.39
C GLN A 227 17.41 17.80 5.73
N ALA A 228 17.19 18.93 6.41
CA ALA A 228 16.41 18.99 7.64
C ALA A 228 14.97 18.50 7.44
N LEU A 229 14.31 18.88 6.33
CA LEU A 229 12.97 18.39 5.99
C LEU A 229 12.94 16.87 5.78
N LYS A 230 13.96 16.28 5.16
CA LYS A 230 14.06 14.83 4.98
C LYS A 230 14.23 14.11 6.32
N SER A 231 15.03 14.66 7.23
CA SER A 231 15.20 14.13 8.58
C SER A 231 13.91 14.22 9.38
N GLN A 232 13.21 15.35 9.29
CA GLN A 232 11.90 15.55 9.93
C GLN A 232 10.85 14.55 9.41
N ALA A 233 10.78 14.33 8.09
CA ALA A 233 9.87 13.33 7.53
C ALA A 233 10.12 11.92 8.09
N LYS A 234 11.40 11.54 8.26
CA LYS A 234 11.77 10.25 8.89
C LYS A 234 11.41 10.20 10.37
N GLU A 235 11.58 11.30 11.09
CA GLU A 235 11.19 11.42 12.49
C GLU A 235 9.68 11.25 12.66
N LEU A 236 8.89 11.99 11.89
CA LEU A 236 7.42 11.88 11.89
C LEU A 236 6.95 10.46 11.54
N LEU A 237 7.59 9.81 10.57
CA LEU A 237 7.32 8.41 10.26
C LEU A 237 7.60 7.50 11.47
N GLY A 238 8.71 7.73 12.17
CA GLY A 238 9.03 7.03 13.43
C GLY A 238 7.95 7.21 14.50
N LYS A 239 7.35 8.41 14.59
CA LYS A 239 6.24 8.72 15.52
C LYS A 239 4.93 8.00 15.18
N THR A 240 4.82 7.38 14.01
CA THR A 240 3.67 6.51 13.68
C THR A 240 3.82 5.07 14.18
N LYS A 241 4.96 4.69 14.78
CA LYS A 241 5.20 3.34 15.29
C LYS A 241 4.20 2.99 16.39
N GLY A 242 3.52 1.86 16.20
CA GLY A 242 2.56 1.37 17.17
C GLY A 242 1.88 0.08 16.74
N PHE A 243 0.89 -0.33 17.54
CA PHE A 243 0.14 -1.55 17.34
C PHE A 243 -0.93 -1.39 16.27
N ARG A 244 -0.99 -2.33 15.33
CA ARG A 244 -2.12 -2.54 14.41
C ARG A 244 -2.55 -3.99 14.43
N LEU A 245 -3.85 -4.23 14.57
CA LEU A 245 -4.37 -5.59 14.62
C LEU A 245 -4.16 -6.33 13.28
N MET A 246 -4.36 -5.64 12.16
CA MET A 246 -4.18 -6.16 10.80
C MET A 246 -3.42 -5.16 9.93
N GLY A 247 -2.26 -4.68 10.41
CA GLY A 247 -1.48 -3.61 9.78
C GLY A 247 -1.30 -3.78 8.26
N GLN A 248 -1.44 -2.70 7.52
CA GLN A 248 -1.27 -2.73 6.06
C GLN A 248 0.10 -3.31 5.66
N ARG A 249 0.13 -3.98 4.51
CA ARG A 249 1.29 -4.72 4.03
C ARG A 249 2.29 -3.79 3.36
N PHE A 250 3.56 -4.04 3.65
CA PHE A 250 4.66 -3.41 2.94
C PHE A 250 4.71 -3.94 1.50
N THR A 251 4.71 -3.04 0.53
CA THR A 251 5.04 -3.35 -0.86
C THR A 251 6.21 -2.52 -1.34
N LEU A 252 7.04 -3.14 -2.18
CA LEU A 252 8.26 -2.50 -2.71
C LEU A 252 7.93 -1.19 -3.41
N ASP A 253 6.93 -1.18 -4.29
CA ASP A 253 6.56 0.00 -5.06
C ASP A 253 6.01 1.14 -4.19
N SER A 254 5.17 0.86 -3.18
CA SER A 254 4.67 1.91 -2.28
C SER A 254 5.80 2.57 -1.50
N TRP A 255 6.81 1.80 -1.09
CA TRP A 255 8.01 2.33 -0.45
C TRP A 255 8.89 3.14 -1.42
N LEU A 256 9.13 2.62 -2.63
CA LEU A 256 9.87 3.37 -3.67
C LEU A 256 9.19 4.71 -3.97
N PHE A 257 7.86 4.69 -4.05
CA PHE A 257 7.03 5.87 -4.29
C PHE A 257 7.07 6.89 -3.15
N SER A 258 7.02 6.45 -1.89
CA SER A 258 7.17 7.38 -0.76
C SER A 258 8.55 8.01 -0.70
N GLU A 259 9.56 7.32 -1.22
CA GLU A 259 10.96 7.75 -1.18
C GLU A 259 11.39 8.60 -2.37
N ILE A 260 10.62 8.66 -3.47
CA ILE A 260 10.98 9.42 -4.68
C ILE A 260 10.19 10.73 -4.85
N VAL A 261 9.34 11.08 -3.88
CA VAL A 261 8.58 12.33 -3.85
C VAL A 261 9.13 13.30 -2.81
N SER A 262 8.51 14.47 -2.68
CA SER A 262 8.84 15.44 -1.63
C SER A 262 8.73 14.84 -0.22
N PRO A 263 9.70 15.10 0.68
CA PRO A 263 10.82 16.02 0.52
C PRO A 263 12.07 15.39 -0.11
N TYR A 264 12.08 14.09 -0.39
CA TYR A 264 13.29 13.34 -0.77
C TYR A 264 13.82 13.70 -2.16
N SER A 265 12.95 14.06 -3.10
CA SER A 265 13.31 14.51 -4.46
C SER A 265 13.88 15.93 -4.52
N GLY A 266 13.81 16.70 -3.43
CA GLY A 266 14.23 18.11 -3.41
C GLY A 266 13.23 19.06 -4.08
N GLU A 267 13.72 20.16 -4.63
CA GLU A 267 12.89 21.22 -5.24
C GLU A 267 12.91 21.17 -6.76
N TYR A 268 11.83 21.65 -7.39
CA TYR A 268 11.73 21.72 -8.84
C TYR A 268 12.76 22.70 -9.42
N ALA A 269 13.60 22.19 -10.32
CA ALA A 269 14.73 22.86 -10.95
C ALA A 269 14.49 23.16 -12.44
N GLY A 270 13.37 22.69 -13.00
CA GLY A 270 13.00 22.89 -14.40
C GLY A 270 12.52 24.30 -14.75
N PRO A 271 12.14 24.53 -16.02
CA PRO A 271 11.61 25.80 -16.49
C PRO A 271 10.38 26.26 -15.70
N LYS A 272 10.31 27.57 -15.42
CA LYS A 272 9.22 28.18 -14.62
C LYS A 272 8.43 29.26 -15.38
N PRO A 273 7.79 28.98 -16.53
CA PRO A 273 6.86 29.93 -17.14
C PRO A 273 5.73 30.32 -16.17
N PRO A 274 5.09 31.49 -16.40
CA PRO A 274 3.98 31.98 -15.58
C PRO A 274 2.82 30.98 -15.52
N LEU A 275 2.22 30.84 -14.34
CA LEU A 275 1.06 29.97 -14.16
C LEU A 275 -0.23 30.66 -14.60
N PRO A 276 -1.21 29.91 -15.13
CA PRO A 276 -2.49 30.46 -15.57
C PRO A 276 -3.43 30.82 -14.40
N THR A 277 -3.01 30.54 -13.16
CA THR A 277 -3.77 30.84 -11.95
C THR A 277 -2.85 31.13 -10.77
N GLY A 278 -3.31 31.97 -9.86
CA GLY A 278 -2.68 32.20 -8.55
C GLY A 278 -3.17 31.26 -7.45
N LYS A 279 -4.18 30.40 -7.72
CA LYS A 279 -4.73 29.45 -6.75
C LYS A 279 -3.69 28.40 -6.37
N LYS A 280 -3.71 27.98 -5.10
CA LYS A 280 -2.81 26.97 -4.53
C LYS A 280 -3.59 26.13 -3.49
N PRO A 281 -3.18 24.88 -3.19
CA PRO A 281 -2.19 24.11 -3.96
C PRO A 281 -2.64 23.90 -5.41
N PHE A 282 -1.68 23.80 -6.33
CA PHE A 282 -1.98 23.68 -7.77
C PHE A 282 -1.09 22.65 -8.45
N THR A 283 -1.73 21.84 -9.31
CA THR A 283 -1.11 20.95 -10.29
C THR A 283 -2.00 20.93 -11.52
N PHE A 284 -1.43 20.58 -12.67
CA PHE A 284 -2.21 20.44 -13.91
C PHE A 284 -2.98 19.11 -13.89
N THR A 285 -4.24 19.15 -14.32
CA THR A 285 -5.07 17.95 -14.49
C THR A 285 -5.49 17.79 -15.94
N TRP A 286 -5.91 16.59 -16.32
CA TRP A 286 -6.34 16.31 -17.69
C TRP A 286 -7.59 17.10 -18.11
N ASP A 287 -8.45 17.41 -17.15
CA ASP A 287 -9.73 18.08 -17.36
C ASP A 287 -9.73 19.56 -16.93
N ASP A 288 -8.54 20.12 -16.62
CA ASP A 288 -8.46 21.54 -16.31
C ASP A 288 -8.72 22.43 -17.54
N ILE A 289 -9.16 23.66 -17.27
CA ILE A 289 -9.40 24.69 -18.30
C ILE A 289 -8.08 25.27 -18.87
N TYR A 290 -6.92 24.73 -18.47
CA TYR A 290 -5.59 25.25 -18.75
C TYR A 290 -4.81 24.31 -19.68
N ALA A 291 -5.50 23.58 -20.56
CA ALA A 291 -4.92 22.56 -21.43
C ALA A 291 -3.70 23.05 -22.23
N GLU A 292 -3.66 24.32 -22.62
CA GLU A 292 -2.55 24.95 -23.34
C GLU A 292 -1.27 25.09 -22.49
N TYR A 293 -1.39 25.18 -21.17
CA TYR A 293 -0.28 25.28 -20.20
C TYR A 293 0.18 23.92 -19.66
N ARG A 294 -0.48 22.81 -20.04
CA ARG A 294 -0.21 21.48 -19.45
C ARG A 294 1.22 20.98 -19.63
N LYS A 295 1.92 21.48 -20.65
CA LYS A 295 3.32 21.11 -20.95
C LYS A 295 4.34 21.99 -20.21
N ASP A 296 3.89 23.00 -19.46
CA ASP A 296 4.76 23.96 -18.79
C ASP A 296 5.38 23.44 -17.50
N ARG A 297 4.83 22.35 -16.95
CA ARG A 297 5.35 21.63 -15.80
C ARG A 297 5.16 20.12 -16.03
N PRO A 298 6.03 19.28 -15.45
CA PRO A 298 5.87 17.84 -15.54
C PRO A 298 4.62 17.39 -14.78
N PHE A 299 4.15 16.18 -15.09
CA PHE A 299 2.98 15.59 -14.41
C PHE A 299 3.18 15.63 -12.89
N THR A 300 4.34 15.20 -12.40
CA THR A 300 4.61 15.06 -10.96
C THR A 300 4.73 16.37 -10.16
N TRP A 301 4.63 17.52 -10.82
CA TRP A 301 4.82 18.82 -10.20
C TRP A 301 3.58 19.29 -9.44
N ILE A 302 3.81 19.81 -8.23
CA ILE A 302 2.82 20.54 -7.45
C ILE A 302 3.43 21.84 -6.94
N LYS A 303 2.66 22.92 -6.99
CA LYS A 303 2.92 24.14 -6.23
C LYS A 303 2.13 24.14 -4.93
N THR A 304 2.84 24.07 -3.80
CA THR A 304 2.25 24.04 -2.46
C THR A 304 2.43 25.36 -1.73
N GLU A 305 1.49 25.73 -0.87
CA GLU A 305 1.63 26.88 0.02
C GLU A 305 2.51 26.54 1.22
N VAL A 306 3.26 27.54 1.70
CA VAL A 306 4.00 27.45 2.95
C VAL A 306 3.27 28.30 3.98
N LYS A 307 2.32 27.68 4.70
CA LYS A 307 1.39 28.35 5.63
C LYS A 307 2.10 29.23 6.68
N ALA A 308 3.28 28.80 7.14
CA ALA A 308 4.05 29.47 8.19
C ALA A 308 4.75 30.77 7.74
N CYS A 309 4.68 31.12 6.46
CA CYS A 309 5.43 32.24 5.88
C CYS A 309 4.47 33.29 5.29
N PRO A 310 4.80 34.59 5.39
CA PRO A 310 3.94 35.64 4.83
C PRO A 310 3.74 35.40 3.32
N PRO A 311 2.49 35.42 2.82
CA PRO A 311 2.21 35.21 1.41
C PRO A 311 2.93 36.25 0.52
N PRO A 312 3.37 35.88 -0.69
CA PRO A 312 3.16 34.59 -1.35
C PRO A 312 4.36 33.62 -1.22
N ALA A 313 4.58 33.02 -0.05
CA ALA A 313 5.51 31.90 0.10
C ALA A 313 4.92 30.59 -0.46
N ALA A 314 5.59 29.99 -1.43
CA ALA A 314 5.19 28.72 -2.05
C ALA A 314 6.40 27.91 -2.47
N ARG A 315 6.26 26.58 -2.51
CA ARG A 315 7.28 25.67 -3.02
C ARG A 315 6.78 24.91 -4.23
N GLU A 316 7.70 24.57 -5.11
CA GLU A 316 7.45 23.75 -6.29
C GLU A 316 8.16 22.42 -6.07
N VAL A 317 7.38 21.36 -5.87
CA VAL A 317 7.86 20.06 -5.38
C VAL A 317 7.37 18.93 -6.26
N ARG A 318 8.01 17.77 -6.12
CA ARG A 318 7.48 16.53 -6.68
C ARG A 318 6.41 15.99 -5.76
N GLY A 319 5.15 16.17 -6.13
CA GLY A 319 4.02 15.82 -5.27
C GLY A 319 3.55 14.37 -5.40
N PHE A 320 3.87 13.71 -6.51
CA PHE A 320 3.49 12.32 -6.74
C PHE A 320 4.51 11.54 -7.57
N PRO A 321 4.52 10.21 -7.41
CA PRO A 321 5.28 9.32 -8.27
C PRO A 321 4.49 9.03 -9.57
N ARG A 322 5.15 8.35 -10.52
CA ARG A 322 4.53 7.73 -11.70
C ARG A 322 4.81 6.24 -11.67
N GLY A 323 3.93 5.43 -12.27
CA GLY A 323 4.23 4.01 -12.55
C GLY A 323 5.53 3.82 -13.33
N LEU A 324 5.91 4.82 -14.14
CA LEU A 324 7.19 4.87 -14.84
C LEU A 324 8.40 4.87 -13.90
N ASP A 325 8.31 5.43 -12.69
CA ASP A 325 9.40 5.40 -11.71
C ASP A 325 9.71 3.95 -11.30
N LEU A 326 8.67 3.18 -11.00
CA LEU A 326 8.80 1.77 -10.68
C LEU A 326 9.43 1.00 -11.85
N MET A 327 8.91 1.21 -13.07
CA MET A 327 9.43 0.51 -14.24
C MET A 327 10.90 0.89 -14.48
N ALA A 328 11.26 2.18 -14.42
CA ALA A 328 12.64 2.63 -14.53
C ALA A 328 13.54 1.99 -13.46
N LEU A 329 13.07 1.86 -12.21
CA LEU A 329 13.81 1.22 -11.11
C LEU A 329 13.95 -0.30 -11.28
N LEU A 330 12.96 -0.98 -11.88
CA LEU A 330 13.08 -2.39 -12.29
C LEU A 330 14.07 -2.59 -13.45
N GLY A 331 14.59 -1.47 -13.97
CA GLY A 331 15.28 -1.37 -15.23
C GLY A 331 14.23 -1.41 -16.32
N PHE A 332 13.66 -0.30 -16.74
CA PHE A 332 12.99 -0.13 -18.03
C PHE A 332 13.57 1.15 -18.59
N GLY A 333 14.52 1.05 -19.53
CA GLY A 333 15.33 2.18 -19.98
C GLY A 333 14.46 3.23 -20.63
N ARG A 334 13.51 2.74 -21.45
CA ARG A 334 12.46 3.53 -22.05
C ARG A 334 11.59 4.29 -21.03
N ALA A 335 11.31 3.71 -19.85
CA ALA A 335 10.57 4.40 -18.80
C ALA A 335 11.37 5.57 -18.21
N LYS A 336 12.68 5.39 -18.01
CA LYS A 336 13.58 6.48 -17.58
C LYS A 336 13.65 7.59 -18.63
N GLU A 337 13.81 7.22 -19.90
CA GLU A 337 13.85 8.18 -21.02
C GLU A 337 12.55 9.00 -21.10
N ILE A 338 11.38 8.37 -20.91
CA ILE A 338 10.09 9.09 -20.91
C ILE A 338 10.03 10.08 -19.74
N LEU A 339 10.45 9.68 -18.52
CA LEU A 339 10.48 10.56 -17.35
C LEU A 339 11.40 11.77 -17.56
N GLU A 340 12.57 11.56 -18.17
CA GLU A 340 13.52 12.63 -18.50
C GLU A 340 12.92 13.58 -19.54
N ASN A 341 12.36 13.04 -20.63
CA ASN A 341 11.76 13.84 -21.70
C ASN A 341 10.53 14.63 -21.27
N SER A 342 9.77 14.16 -20.27
CA SER A 342 8.62 14.87 -19.71
C SER A 342 8.99 15.85 -18.59
N GLY A 343 10.27 15.96 -18.23
CA GLY A 343 10.75 16.82 -17.15
C GLY A 343 10.43 16.31 -15.74
N ASP A 344 9.88 15.09 -15.61
CA ASP A 344 9.56 14.51 -14.30
C ASP A 344 10.84 14.24 -13.48
N THR A 345 12.04 14.26 -14.09
CA THR A 345 13.32 14.14 -13.38
C THR A 345 13.93 15.47 -12.92
N GLU A 346 13.32 16.61 -13.26
CA GLU A 346 13.87 17.97 -13.03
C GLU A 346 13.70 18.48 -11.58
N TYR A 347 14.18 17.69 -10.61
CA TYR A 347 14.22 18.06 -9.20
C TYR A 347 15.63 17.88 -8.63
N SER A 348 16.03 18.79 -7.73
CA SER A 348 17.41 18.94 -7.28
C SER A 348 18.07 17.64 -6.79
N ASP A 349 17.31 16.76 -6.14
CA ASP A 349 17.83 15.55 -5.51
C ASP A 349 17.27 14.27 -6.15
N TYR A 350 16.52 14.37 -7.27
CA TYR A 350 15.89 13.23 -7.91
C TYR A 350 16.90 12.16 -8.34
N GLU A 351 17.92 12.50 -9.12
CA GLU A 351 18.89 11.50 -9.63
C GLU A 351 19.68 10.83 -8.49
N LYS A 352 20.01 11.59 -7.44
CA LYS A 352 20.64 11.04 -6.23
C LYS A 352 19.73 9.99 -5.61
N LYS A 353 18.46 10.34 -5.40
CA LYS A 353 17.50 9.44 -4.76
C LYS A 353 17.15 8.24 -5.63
N PHE A 354 16.95 8.44 -6.93
CA PHE A 354 16.77 7.38 -7.90
C PHE A 354 17.94 6.39 -7.87
N SER A 355 19.18 6.88 -7.84
CA SER A 355 20.38 6.03 -7.77
C SER A 355 20.47 5.23 -6.47
N GLU A 356 20.09 5.81 -5.33
CA GLU A 356 19.99 5.11 -4.05
C GLU A 356 18.96 3.97 -4.13
N LEU A 357 17.74 4.28 -4.60
CA LEU A 357 16.67 3.29 -4.74
C LEU A 357 17.00 2.20 -5.76
N LYS A 358 17.69 2.55 -6.85
CA LYS A 358 18.12 1.59 -7.86
C LYS A 358 19.10 0.57 -7.30
N LYS A 359 20.05 1.01 -6.45
CA LYS A 359 20.98 0.12 -5.74
C LYS A 359 20.25 -0.85 -4.82
N GLU A 360 19.25 -0.37 -4.08
CA GLU A 360 18.41 -1.22 -3.21
C GLU A 360 17.68 -2.29 -4.03
N VAL A 361 17.03 -1.91 -5.13
CA VAL A 361 16.33 -2.86 -6.03
C VAL A 361 17.30 -3.86 -6.66
N ASP A 362 18.47 -3.41 -7.12
CA ASP A 362 19.49 -4.27 -7.73
C ASP A 362 20.16 -5.23 -6.73
N SER A 363 20.10 -4.90 -5.43
CA SER A 363 20.61 -5.77 -4.37
C SER A 363 19.68 -6.96 -4.04
N LEU A 364 18.43 -6.92 -4.51
CA LEU A 364 17.45 -7.97 -4.25
C LEU A 364 17.86 -9.29 -4.91
N SER A 365 18.11 -10.29 -4.07
CA SER A 365 18.44 -11.64 -4.53
C SER A 365 17.22 -12.32 -5.15
N LYS A 366 17.45 -13.40 -5.90
CA LYS A 366 16.35 -14.25 -6.38
C LYS A 366 15.46 -14.75 -5.22
N ARG A 367 16.01 -14.98 -4.02
CA ARG A 367 15.21 -15.38 -2.85
C ARG A 367 14.27 -14.26 -2.42
N ASP A 368 14.72 -13.00 -2.47
CA ASP A 368 13.91 -11.85 -2.08
C ASP A 368 12.69 -11.69 -3.00
N TRP A 369 12.90 -11.82 -4.31
CA TRP A 369 11.82 -11.81 -5.32
C TRP A 369 10.81 -12.94 -5.18
N PHE A 370 11.11 -14.01 -4.44
CA PHE A 370 10.23 -15.17 -4.23
C PHE A 370 9.64 -15.21 -2.81
N LYS A 371 9.79 -14.13 -2.01
CA LYS A 371 9.24 -14.07 -0.64
C LYS A 371 7.71 -14.10 -0.59
N ASN A 372 7.04 -13.51 -1.58
CA ASN A 372 5.58 -13.46 -1.69
C ASN A 372 5.17 -13.33 -3.17
N LEU A 373 3.87 -13.48 -3.45
CA LEU A 373 3.37 -13.42 -4.83
C LEU A 373 3.54 -12.03 -5.46
N TYR A 374 3.37 -10.96 -4.68
CA TYR A 374 3.51 -9.58 -5.16
C TYR A 374 4.90 -9.28 -5.74
N LEU A 375 5.96 -9.55 -4.96
CA LEU A 375 7.34 -9.39 -5.41
C LEU A 375 7.65 -10.32 -6.59
N ASN A 376 7.13 -11.54 -6.57
CA ASN A 376 7.36 -12.48 -7.65
C ASN A 376 6.68 -12.03 -8.95
N TRP A 377 5.51 -11.40 -8.85
CA TRP A 377 4.82 -10.78 -9.97
C TRP A 377 5.64 -9.64 -10.57
N LEU A 378 6.19 -8.73 -9.75
CA LEU A 378 7.11 -7.69 -10.23
C LEU A 378 8.36 -8.30 -10.91
N TYR A 379 8.88 -9.41 -10.37
CA TYR A 379 9.97 -10.15 -10.97
C TYR A 379 9.59 -10.80 -12.31
N VAL A 380 8.35 -11.28 -12.48
CA VAL A 380 7.83 -11.70 -13.79
C VAL A 380 7.85 -10.53 -14.76
N LEU A 381 7.28 -9.38 -14.39
CA LEU A 381 7.23 -8.19 -15.26
C LEU A 381 8.63 -7.69 -15.66
N LYS A 382 9.63 -7.82 -14.77
CA LYS A 382 11.03 -7.48 -15.08
C LYS A 382 11.59 -8.23 -16.29
N SER A 383 11.05 -9.39 -16.66
CA SER A 383 11.48 -10.12 -17.87
C SER A 383 11.07 -9.47 -19.19
N LEU A 384 10.13 -8.51 -19.16
CA LEU A 384 9.69 -7.77 -20.34
C LEU A 384 10.61 -6.59 -20.70
N TRP A 385 11.61 -6.27 -19.86
CA TRP A 385 12.52 -5.13 -20.12
C TRP A 385 13.67 -5.43 -21.07
N ASN A 386 13.97 -6.71 -21.34
CA ASN A 386 15.21 -7.07 -22.02
C ASN A 386 15.28 -6.38 -23.38
N ASP A 387 16.45 -5.81 -23.72
CA ASP A 387 16.74 -5.37 -25.07
C ASP A 387 16.70 -6.61 -25.97
N PHE A 388 15.60 -6.77 -26.70
CA PHE A 388 15.41 -7.82 -27.69
C PHE A 388 16.40 -7.57 -28.84
N GLY A 389 17.63 -8.03 -28.67
CA GLY A 389 18.71 -7.84 -29.63
C GLY A 389 18.74 -8.90 -30.72
N TYR A 390 19.95 -9.20 -31.19
CA TYR A 390 20.18 -10.23 -32.21
C TYR A 390 19.58 -11.59 -31.78
N GLY A 391 18.77 -12.19 -32.65
CA GLY A 391 18.06 -13.45 -32.40
C GLY A 391 16.55 -13.30 -32.16
N TYR A 392 16.06 -12.09 -31.85
CA TYR A 392 14.62 -11.80 -31.79
C TYR A 392 14.11 -11.20 -33.11
N PRO A 393 12.80 -11.36 -33.42
CA PRO A 393 12.18 -10.72 -34.57
C PRO A 393 12.47 -9.21 -34.67
N THR A 394 12.69 -8.70 -35.88
CA THR A 394 13.15 -7.31 -36.10
C THR A 394 12.21 -6.25 -35.52
N PHE A 395 10.90 -6.48 -35.51
CA PHE A 395 9.95 -5.56 -34.89
C PHE A 395 10.10 -5.48 -33.36
N MET A 396 10.58 -6.54 -32.70
CA MET A 396 10.82 -6.55 -31.25
C MET A 396 12.02 -5.69 -30.85
N GLN A 397 12.89 -5.39 -31.81
CA GLN A 397 14.08 -4.54 -31.61
C GLN A 397 13.77 -3.05 -31.76
N THR A 398 12.49 -2.69 -31.97
CA THR A 398 12.07 -1.30 -32.20
C THR A 398 11.66 -0.61 -30.90
N GLN A 399 11.78 0.71 -30.87
CA GLN A 399 11.27 1.53 -29.77
C GLN A 399 9.75 1.36 -29.58
N ALA A 400 8.99 1.18 -30.66
CA ALA A 400 7.55 0.91 -30.60
C ALA A 400 7.23 -0.38 -29.82
N TRP A 401 8.07 -1.41 -29.94
CA TRP A 401 7.93 -2.62 -29.15
C TRP A 401 8.28 -2.39 -27.67
N GLN A 402 9.34 -1.65 -27.38
CA GLN A 402 9.67 -1.25 -26.00
C GLN A 402 8.53 -0.46 -25.35
N ASP A 403 7.88 0.44 -26.09
CA ASP A 403 6.70 1.17 -25.63
C ASP A 403 5.50 0.23 -25.37
N LYS A 404 5.30 -0.80 -26.21
CA LYS A 404 4.26 -1.81 -25.99
C LYS A 404 4.54 -2.64 -24.73
N GLU A 405 5.76 -3.11 -24.54
CA GLU A 405 6.16 -3.89 -23.35
C GLU A 405 6.01 -3.08 -22.07
N LEU A 406 6.46 -1.82 -22.10
CA LEU A 406 6.30 -0.91 -20.99
C LEU A 406 4.81 -0.70 -20.64
N ASN A 407 3.96 -0.49 -21.64
CA ASN A 407 2.51 -0.39 -21.43
C ASN A 407 1.92 -1.69 -20.86
N THR A 408 2.36 -2.85 -21.35
CA THR A 408 1.93 -4.17 -20.86
C THR A 408 2.30 -4.37 -19.39
N ALA A 409 3.55 -4.02 -19.02
CA ALA A 409 4.02 -4.08 -17.65
C ALA A 409 3.26 -3.10 -16.73
N LEU A 410 3.03 -1.86 -17.18
CA LEU A 410 2.27 -0.86 -16.44
C LEU A 410 0.81 -1.28 -16.24
N ALA A 411 0.16 -1.82 -17.26
CA ALA A 411 -1.20 -2.33 -17.16
C ALA A 411 -1.29 -3.50 -16.16
N SER A 412 -0.37 -4.45 -16.25
CA SER A 412 -0.34 -5.59 -15.31
C SER A 412 -0.05 -5.16 -13.87
N TRP A 413 0.90 -4.23 -13.66
CA TRP A 413 1.17 -3.68 -12.34
C TRP A 413 0.00 -2.87 -11.78
N THR A 414 -0.71 -2.12 -12.62
CA THR A 414 -1.91 -1.38 -12.22
C THR A 414 -3.01 -2.33 -11.72
N GLU A 415 -3.23 -3.45 -12.41
CA GLU A 415 -4.18 -4.47 -11.96
C GLU A 415 -3.72 -5.14 -10.65
N LEU A 416 -2.43 -5.45 -10.51
CA LEU A 416 -1.85 -5.99 -9.27
C LEU A 416 -2.10 -5.05 -8.07
N ARG A 417 -1.93 -3.74 -8.27
CA ARG A 417 -2.22 -2.69 -7.27
C ARG A 417 -3.71 -2.65 -6.91
N HIS A 418 -4.58 -2.80 -7.90
CA HIS A 418 -6.03 -2.80 -7.69
C HIS A 418 -6.49 -4.04 -6.92
N ASP A 419 -5.99 -5.24 -7.26
CA ASP A 419 -6.33 -6.50 -6.60
C ASP A 419 -5.89 -6.55 -5.14
N THR A 420 -4.80 -5.87 -4.81
CA THR A 420 -4.20 -5.86 -3.48
C THR A 420 -4.56 -4.62 -2.65
N LEU A 421 -5.39 -3.72 -3.19
CA LEU A 421 -5.71 -2.39 -2.64
C LEU A 421 -6.16 -2.42 -1.17
N LEU A 422 -6.93 -3.43 -0.77
CA LEU A 422 -7.44 -3.58 0.60
C LEU A 422 -6.32 -3.88 1.62
N TYR A 423 -5.21 -4.48 1.18
CA TYR A 423 -4.18 -5.02 2.06
C TYR A 423 -2.90 -4.20 2.07
N VAL A 424 -2.58 -3.48 0.99
CA VAL A 424 -1.30 -2.75 0.85
C VAL A 424 -1.33 -1.38 1.52
N LYS A 425 -0.18 -0.92 2.03
CA LYS A 425 0.00 0.50 2.36
C LYS A 425 -0.12 1.31 1.09
N GLN A 426 -1.06 2.25 1.08
CA GLN A 426 -1.32 3.10 -0.08
C GLN A 426 -0.36 4.29 -0.07
N SER A 427 0.28 4.54 -1.21
CA SER A 427 0.91 5.83 -1.49
C SER A 427 -0.21 6.87 -1.73
N TYR A 428 -0.38 7.84 -0.84
CA TYR A 428 -1.41 8.86 -0.98
C TYR A 428 -1.17 9.76 -2.21
N THR A 429 -2.03 9.64 -3.22
CA THR A 429 -2.30 10.68 -4.23
C THR A 429 -3.63 10.35 -4.94
N MET A 430 -4.46 11.36 -5.26
CA MET A 430 -5.79 11.15 -5.86
C MET A 430 -5.70 10.91 -7.39
N ALA A 431 -6.43 9.92 -7.91
CA ALA A 431 -6.73 9.79 -9.34
C ALA A 431 -8.00 8.92 -9.61
N GLU A 432 -8.73 9.25 -10.67
CA GLU A 432 -9.99 8.63 -11.14
C GLU A 432 -9.77 7.49 -12.18
N MET A 433 -10.86 6.78 -12.51
CA MET A 433 -10.90 5.49 -13.22
C MET A 433 -10.69 5.60 -14.75
N GLY A 434 -9.86 4.72 -15.32
CA GLY A 434 -9.67 4.57 -16.77
C GLY A 434 -10.74 3.72 -17.47
N GLY A 435 -10.95 3.96 -18.77
CA GLY A 435 -11.89 3.22 -19.63
C GLY A 435 -11.25 2.04 -20.38
N MET A 436 -12.09 1.13 -20.92
CA MET A 436 -11.67 -0.07 -21.67
C MET A 436 -11.80 0.10 -23.19
N PHE A 437 -10.76 -0.26 -23.92
CA PHE A 437 -10.79 -0.59 -25.35
C PHE A 437 -10.30 -2.05 -25.53
N GLN A 438 -11.07 -2.89 -26.22
CA GLN A 438 -10.64 -4.26 -26.54
C GLN A 438 -10.51 -4.43 -28.07
N PRO A 439 -9.29 -4.50 -28.62
CA PRO A 439 -9.09 -4.86 -30.01
C PRO A 439 -9.45 -6.34 -30.26
N PRO A 440 -9.75 -6.72 -31.51
CA PRO A 440 -10.02 -8.11 -31.86
C PRO A 440 -8.79 -9.01 -31.59
N VAL A 441 -9.04 -10.22 -31.08
CA VAL A 441 -8.00 -11.22 -30.79
C VAL A 441 -7.48 -11.83 -32.09
N VAL A 442 -6.30 -11.39 -32.52
CA VAL A 442 -5.46 -12.13 -33.47
C VAL A 442 -4.46 -12.95 -32.66
N GLY A 443 -4.45 -14.27 -32.86
CA GLY A 443 -3.63 -15.19 -32.06
C GLY A 443 -2.16 -15.10 -32.42
N TYR A 444 -1.39 -14.32 -31.67
CA TYR A 444 0.06 -14.26 -31.73
C TYR A 444 0.62 -14.52 -30.32
N VAL A 445 1.59 -15.44 -30.21
CA VAL A 445 2.29 -15.73 -28.95
C VAL A 445 3.63 -15.01 -29.03
N GLU A 446 3.82 -14.04 -28.16
CA GLU A 446 5.03 -13.22 -28.16
C GLU A 446 6.23 -14.08 -27.75
N PRO A 447 7.35 -14.09 -28.49
CA PRO A 447 8.44 -15.01 -28.23
C PRO A 447 9.32 -14.49 -27.08
N VAL A 448 8.75 -14.43 -25.87
CA VAL A 448 9.43 -14.09 -24.62
C VAL A 448 9.44 -15.32 -23.66
N PRO A 449 10.29 -16.34 -23.90
CA PRO A 449 10.28 -17.57 -23.11
C PRO A 449 10.49 -17.34 -21.62
N GLU A 450 11.34 -16.37 -21.27
CA GLU A 450 11.64 -16.04 -19.88
C GLU A 450 10.38 -15.57 -19.12
N PHE A 451 9.52 -14.78 -19.75
CA PHE A 451 8.27 -14.31 -19.16
C PHE A 451 7.34 -15.47 -18.84
N TYR A 452 7.07 -16.34 -19.82
CA TYR A 452 6.20 -17.51 -19.60
C TYR A 452 6.79 -18.48 -18.59
N ALA A 453 8.10 -18.70 -18.58
CA ALA A 453 8.76 -19.55 -17.59
C ALA A 453 8.63 -19.00 -16.17
N ARG A 454 8.83 -17.68 -15.98
CA ARG A 454 8.67 -17.03 -14.67
C ARG A 454 7.20 -17.04 -14.23
N LEU A 455 6.26 -16.76 -15.13
CA LEU A 455 4.82 -16.77 -14.83
C LEU A 455 4.32 -18.19 -14.52
N LEU A 456 4.85 -19.22 -15.18
CA LEU A 456 4.59 -20.62 -14.86
C LEU A 456 5.11 -20.98 -13.47
N ALA A 457 6.33 -20.53 -13.13
CA ALA A 457 6.90 -20.74 -11.80
C ALA A 457 6.07 -20.05 -10.71
N LEU A 458 5.61 -18.81 -10.96
CA LEU A 458 4.70 -18.08 -10.10
C LEU A 458 3.38 -18.84 -9.91
N THR A 459 2.75 -19.30 -11.00
CA THR A 459 1.50 -20.09 -10.96
C THR A 459 1.66 -21.34 -10.07
N LYS A 460 2.75 -22.09 -10.24
CA LYS A 460 3.07 -23.27 -9.41
C LYS A 460 3.42 -22.92 -7.97
N MET A 461 3.98 -21.74 -7.71
CA MET A 461 4.21 -21.25 -6.35
C MET A 461 2.88 -20.92 -5.67
N THR A 462 1.99 -20.21 -6.37
CA THR A 462 0.63 -19.88 -5.89
C THR A 462 -0.14 -21.14 -5.52
N GLU A 463 -0.15 -22.14 -6.40
CA GLU A 463 -0.84 -23.41 -6.17
C GLU A 463 -0.34 -24.12 -4.90
N ARG A 464 0.99 -24.28 -4.77
CA ARG A 464 1.61 -24.92 -3.60
C ARG A 464 1.36 -24.14 -2.32
N GLY A 465 1.46 -22.81 -2.37
CA GLY A 465 1.18 -21.95 -1.22
C GLY A 465 -0.26 -22.09 -0.74
N PHE A 466 -1.22 -22.03 -1.67
CA PHE A 466 -2.64 -22.20 -1.34
C PHE A 466 -2.96 -23.60 -0.79
N LYS A 467 -2.40 -24.67 -1.35
CA LYS A 467 -2.51 -26.03 -0.78
C LYS A 467 -2.00 -26.13 0.66
N SER A 468 -0.97 -25.34 1.01
CA SER A 468 -0.41 -25.34 2.37
C SER A 468 -1.17 -24.45 3.36
N LEU A 469 -1.84 -23.39 2.88
CA LEU A 469 -2.42 -22.34 3.74
C LEU A 469 -3.96 -22.43 3.85
N ILE A 470 -4.63 -23.06 2.90
CA ILE A 470 -6.09 -23.10 2.81
C ILE A 470 -6.55 -24.56 3.00
N PRO A 471 -7.55 -24.83 3.85
CA PRO A 471 -8.12 -26.16 3.98
C PRO A 471 -8.61 -26.71 2.63
N GLN A 472 -8.34 -27.98 2.38
CA GLN A 472 -8.65 -28.66 1.12
C GLN A 472 -10.11 -28.47 0.67
N GLN A 473 -11.06 -28.56 1.60
CA GLN A 473 -12.49 -28.36 1.33
C GLN A 473 -12.81 -26.97 0.75
N GLU A 474 -12.13 -25.92 1.22
CA GLU A 474 -12.30 -24.56 0.70
C GLU A 474 -11.64 -24.39 -0.67
N LEU A 475 -10.48 -25.03 -0.91
CA LEU A 475 -9.82 -25.02 -2.22
C LEU A 475 -10.69 -25.68 -3.29
N GLU A 476 -11.29 -26.82 -2.97
CA GLU A 476 -12.20 -27.55 -3.86
C GLU A 476 -13.45 -26.73 -4.18
N LYS A 477 -14.07 -26.15 -3.16
CA LYS A 477 -15.24 -25.28 -3.29
C LYS A 477 -14.98 -24.08 -4.21
N LEU A 478 -13.78 -23.50 -4.14
CA LEU A 478 -13.38 -22.35 -4.95
C LEU A 478 -12.77 -22.74 -6.31
N MET A 479 -12.60 -24.03 -6.59
CA MET A 479 -11.96 -24.57 -7.81
C MET A 479 -10.60 -23.94 -8.14
N ILE A 480 -9.84 -23.54 -7.11
CA ILE A 480 -8.57 -22.81 -7.27
C ILE A 480 -7.53 -23.69 -7.96
N GLU A 481 -7.40 -24.95 -7.53
CA GLU A 481 -6.41 -25.89 -8.09
C GLU A 481 -6.68 -26.18 -9.56
N ALA A 482 -7.93 -26.46 -9.93
CA ALA A 482 -8.29 -26.70 -11.33
C ALA A 482 -7.98 -25.49 -12.23
N GLY A 483 -8.25 -24.28 -11.73
CA GLY A 483 -7.94 -23.03 -12.43
C GLY A 483 -6.43 -22.83 -12.64
N LEU A 484 -5.63 -22.99 -11.58
CA LEU A 484 -4.18 -22.82 -11.63
C LEU A 484 -3.48 -23.90 -12.47
N ASN A 485 -3.95 -25.15 -12.42
CA ASN A 485 -3.41 -26.24 -13.25
C ASN A 485 -3.66 -25.98 -14.72
N ARG A 486 -4.89 -25.61 -15.09
CA ARG A 486 -5.21 -25.23 -16.46
C ARG A 486 -4.37 -24.03 -16.93
N PHE A 487 -4.16 -23.04 -16.06
CA PHE A 487 -3.31 -21.90 -16.41
C PHE A 487 -1.84 -22.31 -16.59
N ALA A 488 -1.32 -23.19 -15.74
CA ALA A 488 0.01 -23.75 -15.87
C ALA A 488 0.21 -24.54 -17.18
N GLU A 489 -0.79 -25.32 -17.61
CA GLU A 489 -0.77 -26.02 -18.90
C GLU A 489 -0.72 -25.03 -20.07
N ILE A 490 -1.53 -23.98 -20.03
CA ILE A 490 -1.50 -22.90 -21.04
C ILE A 490 -0.12 -22.27 -21.08
N LEU A 491 0.44 -21.87 -19.94
CA LEU A 491 1.76 -21.24 -19.87
C LEU A 491 2.88 -22.16 -20.34
N SER A 492 2.81 -23.46 -20.07
CA SER A 492 3.76 -24.44 -20.61
C SER A 492 3.70 -24.49 -22.14
N LYS A 493 2.49 -24.51 -22.71
CA LYS A 493 2.31 -24.48 -24.16
C LYS A 493 2.82 -23.16 -24.77
N LEU A 494 2.54 -22.02 -24.13
CA LEU A 494 3.03 -20.71 -24.59
C LEU A 494 4.56 -20.65 -24.53
N LEU A 495 5.18 -21.19 -23.48
CA LEU A 495 6.63 -21.30 -23.36
C LEU A 495 7.24 -22.13 -24.50
N ASP A 496 6.62 -23.27 -24.85
CA ASP A 496 7.11 -24.12 -25.92
C ASP A 496 6.95 -23.46 -27.30
N ILE A 497 5.82 -22.82 -27.57
CA ILE A 497 5.59 -22.03 -28.80
C ILE A 497 6.61 -20.89 -28.90
N SER A 498 6.84 -20.18 -27.80
CA SER A 498 7.76 -19.06 -27.70
C SER A 498 9.21 -19.45 -28.01
N LYS A 499 9.66 -20.61 -27.51
CA LYS A 499 11.00 -21.16 -27.83
C LYS A 499 11.12 -21.55 -29.30
N LYS A 500 10.13 -22.28 -29.81
CA LYS A 500 10.07 -22.72 -31.21
C LYS A 500 10.16 -21.55 -32.17
N GLU A 501 9.44 -20.47 -31.89
CA GLU A 501 9.48 -19.23 -32.69
C GLU A 501 10.91 -18.66 -32.77
N LEU A 502 11.63 -18.55 -31.65
CA LEU A 502 13.02 -18.06 -31.63
C LEU A 502 14.02 -19.01 -32.29
N GLU A 503 13.74 -20.32 -32.22
CA GLU A 503 14.56 -21.36 -32.86
C GLU A 503 14.23 -21.55 -34.36
N ASN A 504 13.24 -20.82 -34.89
CA ASN A 504 12.69 -20.99 -36.24
C ASN A 504 12.20 -22.44 -36.50
N ILE A 505 11.57 -23.06 -35.50
CA ILE A 505 11.01 -24.41 -35.58
C ILE A 505 9.47 -24.31 -35.69
N PRO A 506 8.83 -24.98 -36.68
CA PRO A 506 7.38 -25.00 -36.83
C PRO A 506 6.58 -25.63 -35.66
#